data_AF-A0A7V6NJH6-F1
#
_entry.id   AF-A0A7V6NJH6-F1
#
_cell.length_a   1.000
_cell.length_b   1.000
_cell.length_c   1.000
_cell.angle_alpha   90.00
_cell.angle_beta   90.00
_cell.angle_gamma   90.00
#
_symmetry.space_group_name_H-M   'P 1'
#
loop_
_entity.id
_entity.type
_entity.pdbx_description
1 polymer ?
#
loop_
_entity_poly.entity_id
_entity_poly.type
_entity_poly.pdbx_seq_one_letter_code
_entity_poly.pdbx_strand_id
1 'polypeptide(L)' 'MAPRHLLQILRDGLSKRGAGFTGAAIGIAIGLLWLIFGFFRMLFVLILGAIGYYIGAKYFSQPDAIRSLLDRLFPPGRFR' A
#
# COMPACT_ATOMS: atom_id res chain seq x y z
N MET A 1 -35.28 -5.39 -1.93
CA MET A 1 -34.08 -6.25 -1.81
C MET A 1 -32.90 -5.37 -1.41
N ALA A 2 -32.53 -5.37 -0.13
CA ALA A 2 -31.57 -4.41 0.40
C ALA A 2 -30.11 -4.90 0.18
N PRO A 3 -29.24 -4.12 -0.48
CA PRO A 3 -27.84 -4.50 -0.75
C PRO A 3 -26.96 -4.53 0.49
N ARG A 4 -27.48 -4.10 1.65
CA ARG A 4 -26.73 -4.00 2.91
C ARG A 4 -26.55 -5.34 3.62
N HIS A 5 -27.39 -6.34 3.34
CA HIS A 5 -27.27 -7.67 3.94
C HIS A 5 -26.13 -8.51 3.35
N LEU A 6 -25.83 -8.33 2.07
CA LEU A 6 -24.73 -9.04 1.39
C LEU A 6 -23.36 -8.59 1.88
N LEU A 7 -23.22 -7.29 2.15
CA LEU A 7 -22.01 -6.69 2.71
C LEU A 7 -21.73 -7.17 4.15
N GLN A 8 -22.78 -7.42 4.94
CA GLN A 8 -22.61 -8.00 6.29
C GLN A 8 -22.09 -9.43 6.21
N ILE A 9 -22.66 -10.28 5.36
CA ILE A 9 -22.24 -11.69 5.22
C ILE A 9 -20.78 -11.79 4.71
N LEU A 10 -20.37 -10.91 3.79
CA LEU A 10 -18.97 -10.84 3.33
C LEU A 10 -18.02 -10.36 4.45
N ARG A 11 -18.42 -9.37 5.24
CA ARG A 11 -17.62 -8.85 6.37
C ARG A 11 -17.50 -9.87 7.52
N ASP A 12 -18.56 -10.64 7.75
CA ASP A 12 -18.61 -11.69 8.78
C ASP A 12 -17.80 -12.94 8.38
N GLY A 13 -17.70 -13.23 7.08
CA GLY A 13 -16.79 -14.25 6.53
C GLY A 13 -15.31 -13.87 6.65
N LEU A 14 -14.98 -12.59 6.45
CA LEU A 14 -13.60 -12.08 6.60
C LEU A 14 -13.15 -12.00 8.07
N SER A 15 -14.08 -11.76 9.00
CA SER A 15 -13.77 -11.59 10.43
C SER A 15 -13.66 -12.89 11.22
N LYS A 16 -14.14 -14.03 10.68
CA LYS A 16 -14.00 -15.35 11.32
C LYS A 16 -12.59 -15.96 11.21
N ARG A 17 -11.71 -15.45 10.35
CA ARG A 17 -10.27 -15.81 10.34
C ARG A 17 -9.46 -14.71 11.01
N GLY A 18 -9.57 -14.71 12.34
CA GLY A 18 -8.60 -14.19 13.30
C GLY A 18 -8.00 -12.83 12.97
N ALA A 19 -8.77 -11.75 13.14
CA ALA A 19 -8.21 -10.40 13.24
C ALA A 19 -7.03 -10.34 14.24
N GLY A 20 -7.02 -11.23 15.25
CA GLY A 20 -5.88 -11.43 16.14
C GLY A 20 -4.64 -12.03 15.49
N PHE A 21 -4.77 -12.97 14.55
CA PHE A 21 -3.62 -13.54 13.83
C PHE A 21 -3.01 -12.55 12.83
N THR A 22 -3.85 -11.85 12.07
CA THR A 22 -3.37 -10.78 11.18
C THR A 22 -2.79 -9.63 11.98
N GLY A 23 -3.42 -9.23 13.08
CA GLY A 23 -2.88 -8.22 13.99
C GLY A 23 -1.55 -8.66 14.62
N ALA A 24 -1.42 -9.91 15.04
CA ALA A 24 -0.17 -10.45 15.57
C ALA A 24 0.93 -10.51 14.52
N ALA A 25 0.63 -10.97 13.29
CA ALA A 25 1.59 -11.01 12.20
C ALA A 25 2.10 -9.61 11.83
N ILE A 26 1.20 -8.62 11.76
CA ILE A 26 1.54 -7.22 11.49
C ILE A 26 2.35 -6.63 12.65
N GLY A 27 1.91 -6.85 13.89
CA GLY A 27 2.61 -6.37 15.08
C GLY A 27 4.02 -6.94 15.22
N ILE A 28 4.19 -8.24 14.95
CA ILE A 28 5.51 -8.88 14.94
C ILE A 28 6.36 -8.31 13.81
N ALA A 29 5.84 -8.14 12.60
CA ALA A 29 6.61 -7.56 11.49
C ALA A 29 7.09 -6.13 11.81
N ILE A 30 6.21 -5.29 12.38
CA ILE A 30 6.54 -3.92 12.78
C ILE A 30 7.56 -3.91 13.93
N GLY A 31 7.38 -4.78 14.93
CA GLY A 31 8.30 -4.93 16.06
C GLY A 31 9.69 -5.44 15.65
N LEU A 32 9.75 -6.38 14.70
CA LEU A 32 11.01 -6.88 14.16
C LEU A 32 11.74 -5.78 13.38
N LEU A 33 10.99 -5.00 12.60
CA LEU A 33 11.52 -3.83 11.91
C LEU A 33 12.04 -2.80 12.92
N TRP A 34 11.31 -2.55 14.02
CA TRP A 34 11.77 -1.69 15.10
C TRP A 34 13.09 -2.18 15.72
N LEU A 35 13.21 -3.49 15.98
CA LEU A 35 14.40 -4.07 16.63
C LEU A 35 15.64 -4.01 15.74
N ILE A 36 15.50 -4.29 14.44
CA ILE A 36 16.62 -4.31 13.47
C ILE A 36 17.09 -2.88 13.16
N PHE A 37 16.15 -1.94 13.02
CA PHE A 37 16.44 -0.60 12.56
C PHE A 37 16.66 0.40 13.71
N GLY A 38 16.00 0.24 14.86
CA GLY A 38 15.99 1.21 15.96
C GLY A 38 15.02 2.38 15.73
N PHE A 39 14.70 3.13 16.79
CA PHE A 39 13.64 4.17 16.79
C PHE A 39 13.75 5.19 15.64
N PHE A 40 14.95 5.72 15.41
CA PHE A 40 15.19 6.74 14.39
C PHE A 40 15.04 6.22 12.96
N ARG A 41 15.39 4.95 12.72
CA ARG A 41 15.29 4.35 11.39
C ARG A 41 13.85 3.96 11.05
N MET A 42 13.00 3.61 12.05
CA MET A 42 11.56 3.46 11.80
C MET A 42 10.93 4.78 11.35
N LEU A 43 11.26 5.90 12.02
CA LEU A 43 10.77 7.22 11.62
C LEU A 43 11.20 7.56 10.19
N PHE A 44 12.44 7.22 9.81
CA PHE A 44 12.93 7.39 8.44
C PHE A 44 12.12 6.57 7.43
N VAL A 45 11.85 5.29 7.71
CA VAL A 45 11.01 4.43 6.85
C VAL A 45 9.57 4.94 6.77
N LEU A 46 9.00 5.42 7.88
CA LEU A 46 7.66 6.00 7.90
C LEU A 46 7.59 7.28 7.07
N ILE A 47 8.58 8.17 7.18
CA ILE A 47 8.69 9.39 6.38
C ILE A 47 8.86 9.03 4.90
N LEU A 48 9.75 8.09 4.56
CA LEU A 48 9.90 7.57 3.20
C LEU A 48 8.61 6.97 2.65
N GLY A 49 7.89 6.20 3.47
CA GLY A 49 6.60 5.62 3.10
C GLY A 49 5.53 6.68 2.88
N ALA A 50 5.48 7.71 3.73
CA ALA A 50 4.57 8.85 3.58
C ALA A 50 4.90 9.67 2.32
N ILE A 51 6.19 9.93 2.07
CA ILE A 51 6.66 10.60 0.85
C ILE A 51 6.34 9.73 -0.37
N GLY A 52 6.62 8.44 -0.32
CA GLY A 52 6.31 7.48 -1.38
C GLY A 52 4.82 7.37 -1.66
N TYR A 53 3.97 7.43 -0.64
CA TYR A 53 2.51 7.48 -0.78
C TYR A 53 2.04 8.81 -1.35
N TYR A 54 2.61 9.93 -0.90
CA TYR A 54 2.23 11.26 -1.39
C TYR A 54 2.64 11.46 -2.86
N ILE A 55 3.87 11.08 -3.20
CA ILE A 55 4.37 11.00 -4.58
C ILE A 55 3.51 10.02 -5.35
N GLY A 56 3.40 8.77 -4.90
CA GLY A 56 2.58 7.74 -5.52
C GLY A 56 1.16 8.22 -5.81
N ALA A 57 0.43 8.72 -4.82
CA ALA A 57 -0.93 9.24 -4.98
C ALA A 57 -1.00 10.42 -5.97
N LYS A 58 -0.01 11.32 -5.97
CA LYS A 58 0.05 12.45 -6.91
C LYS A 58 0.34 12.00 -8.35
N TYR A 59 1.25 11.05 -8.53
CA TYR A 59 1.63 10.51 -9.85
C TYR A 59 0.57 9.54 -10.38
N PHE A 60 -0.05 8.71 -9.52
CA PHE A 60 -1.09 7.74 -9.90
C PHE A 60 -2.42 8.42 -10.22
N SER A 61 -2.70 9.58 -9.62
CA SER A 61 -3.87 10.39 -9.97
C SER A 61 -3.74 11.05 -11.35
N GLN A 62 -2.55 11.10 -11.93
CA GLN A 62 -2.30 11.65 -13.27
C GLN A 62 -1.71 10.56 -14.17
N PRO A 63 -2.55 9.77 -14.87
CA PRO A 63 -2.07 8.75 -15.81
C PRO A 63 -1.07 9.30 -16.84
N ASP A 64 -1.16 10.60 -17.15
CA ASP A 64 -0.26 11.33 -18.05
C ASP A 64 1.15 11.53 -17.47
N ALA A 65 1.28 11.67 -16.15
CA ALA A 65 2.57 11.81 -15.47
C ALA A 65 3.34 10.48 -15.46
N ILE A 66 2.63 9.36 -15.24
CA ILE A 66 3.24 8.02 -15.34
C ILE A 66 3.58 7.71 -16.79
N ARG A 67 2.69 8.01 -17.75
CA ARG A 67 2.96 7.84 -19.20
C ARG A 67 4.19 8.62 -19.64
N SER A 68 4.30 9.91 -19.31
CA SER A 68 5.45 10.74 -19.72
C SER A 68 6.78 10.32 -19.08
N LEU A 69 6.77 9.81 -17.83
CA LEU A 69 7.96 9.20 -17.22
C LEU A 69 8.32 7.87 -17.88
N LEU A 70 7.31 7.06 -18.22
CA LEU A 70 7.50 5.78 -18.88
C LEU A 70 7.98 5.97 -20.32
N ASP A 71 7.48 6.96 -21.06
CA ASP A 71 7.92 7.34 -22.40
C ASP A 71 9.36 7.89 -22.42
N ARG A 72 9.80 8.47 -21.30
CA ARG A 72 11.18 8.99 -21.15
C ARG A 72 12.18 7.90 -20.75
N LEU A 73 11.72 6.90 -19.98
CA LEU A 73 12.53 5.75 -19.57
C LEU A 73 12.55 4.63 -20.62
N PHE A 74 11.44 4.44 -21.32
CA PHE A 74 11.30 3.60 -22.51
C PHE A 74 11.04 4.52 -23.70
N PRO A 75 12.09 5.13 -24.29
CA PRO A 75 11.96 5.97 -25.47
C PRO A 75 11.13 5.20 -26.51
N PRO A 76 10.05 5.80 -27.04
CA PRO A 76 9.08 5.10 -27.86
C PRO A 76 9.76 4.41 -29.03
N GLY A 77 9.75 3.07 -28.98
CA GLY A 77 9.95 2.22 -30.13
C GLY A 77 8.85 2.54 -31.12
N ARG A 78 9.24 3.19 -32.20
CA ARG A 78 8.43 3.62 -33.33
C ARG A 78 7.71 2.43 -33.98
N PHE A 79 6.65 1.92 -33.37
CA PHE A 79 5.80 0.90 -33.98
C PHE A 79 4.55 1.59 -34.52
N ARG A 80 4.67 1.91 -35.80
CA ARG A 80 3.55 2.07 -36.72
C ARG A 80 2.71 0.80 -36.74
#